data_AF-A0A959ZJV5-F1
#
_entry.id   AF-A0A959ZJV5-F1
#
_cell.length_a   1.000
_cell.length_b   1.000
_cell.length_c   1.000
_cell.angle_alpha   90.00
_cell.angle_beta   90.00
_cell.angle_gamma   90.00
#
_symmetry.space_group_name_H-M   'P 1'
#
loop_
_entity.id
_entity.type
_entity.pdbx_description
1 polymer ?
#
loop_
_entity_poly.entity_id
_entity_poly.type
_entity_poly.pdbx_seq_one_letter_code
_entity_poly.pdbx_strand_id
1 'polypeptide(L)'
;MKKPLVIAATLAVVLSLGLAACGGDDSSEETLSNSELIAQADQICTDYNEQLDTMNEEAALDENSSRQEIATYISDDLVPLYQEQVDELRSLNPNEEDAAAYNDIVDTLESELQVVEDDPEAAIDAEDP
;
A
#
# COMPACT_ATOMS: atom_id res chain seq x y z
N MET A 1 -27.27 -0.48 -61.10
CA MET A 1 -26.36 0.63 -60.72
C MET A 1 -25.24 0.01 -59.88
N LYS A 2 -23.99 0.00 -60.37
CA LYS A 2 -22.81 0.64 -59.73
C LYS A 2 -22.79 0.48 -58.19
N LYS A 3 -21.82 -0.09 -57.47
CA LYS A 3 -20.52 -0.73 -57.66
C LYS A 3 -20.23 -1.50 -56.34
N PRO A 4 -19.24 -2.41 -56.32
CA PRO A 4 -18.98 -3.36 -55.24
C PRO A 4 -18.07 -2.81 -54.13
N LEU A 5 -17.98 -3.61 -53.06
CA LEU A 5 -16.84 -3.74 -52.13
C LEU A 5 -16.74 -2.65 -51.04
N VAL A 6 -17.20 -2.98 -49.82
CA VAL A 6 -16.75 -2.32 -48.59
C VAL A 6 -16.58 -3.37 -47.47
N ILE A 7 -15.31 -3.78 -47.33
CA ILE A 7 -14.59 -4.02 -46.06
C ILE A 7 -15.10 -5.16 -45.17
N ALA A 8 -14.57 -6.35 -45.44
CA ALA A 8 -14.20 -7.28 -44.38
C ALA A 8 -13.00 -6.67 -43.63
N ALA A 9 -13.22 -6.21 -42.39
CA ALA A 9 -12.16 -5.89 -41.45
C ALA A 9 -12.22 -6.89 -40.30
N THR A 10 -11.34 -7.87 -40.43
CA THR A 10 -10.74 -8.75 -39.42
C THR A 10 -11.06 -8.40 -37.96
N LEU A 11 -11.87 -9.26 -37.36
CA LEU A 11 -12.04 -9.43 -35.93
C LEU A 11 -10.81 -10.18 -35.39
N ALA A 12 -9.79 -9.47 -34.90
CA ALA A 12 -8.73 -10.02 -34.06
C ALA A 12 -7.86 -8.87 -33.50
N VAL A 13 -8.28 -8.30 -32.37
CA VAL A 13 -7.35 -7.62 -31.47
C VAL A 13 -7.36 -8.43 -30.19
N VAL A 14 -6.38 -9.34 -30.10
CA VAL A 14 -5.99 -10.01 -28.88
C VAL A 14 -5.30 -8.95 -28.03
N LEU A 15 -6.03 -8.37 -27.07
CA LEU A 15 -5.46 -7.57 -26.00
C LEU A 15 -4.94 -8.54 -24.93
N SER A 16 -3.75 -9.08 -25.18
CA SER A 16 -2.94 -9.77 -24.19
C SER A 16 -1.74 -8.88 -23.88
N LEU A 17 -1.89 -7.96 -22.93
CA LEU A 17 -0.83 -7.25 -22.23
C LEU A 17 -1.38 -6.77 -20.87
N GLY A 18 -0.89 -7.37 -19.79
CA GLY A 18 -1.11 -6.84 -18.43
C GLY A 18 -1.09 -7.86 -17.28
N LEU A 19 -1.14 -9.17 -17.56
CA LEU A 19 -0.95 -10.22 -16.55
C LEU A 19 0.47 -10.75 -16.64
N ALA A 20 1.42 -10.01 -16.09
CA ALA A 20 2.80 -10.47 -15.94
C ALA A 20 3.39 -9.89 -14.64
N ALA A 21 2.86 -10.35 -13.50
CA ALA A 21 3.57 -10.36 -12.21
C ALA A 21 3.04 -11.43 -11.23
N CYS A 22 2.28 -12.43 -11.69
CA CYS A 22 2.00 -13.62 -10.88
C CYS A 22 2.03 -14.82 -11.83
N GLY A 23 3.24 -15.32 -12.09
CA GLY A 23 3.46 -16.54 -12.84
C GLY A 23 3.80 -17.67 -11.86
N GLY A 24 3.21 -18.85 -12.06
CA GLY A 24 3.77 -20.10 -11.54
C GLY A 24 2.81 -20.93 -10.69
N ASP A 25 2.27 -21.97 -11.29
CA ASP A 25 1.60 -23.11 -10.65
C ASP A 25 2.63 -23.94 -9.86
N ASP A 26 2.23 -24.44 -8.68
CA ASP A 26 2.81 -25.52 -7.83
C ASP A 26 3.54 -25.16 -6.51
N SER A 27 2.82 -25.35 -5.39
CA SER A 27 3.26 -25.89 -4.09
C SER A 27 4.64 -25.51 -3.52
N SER A 28 4.86 -24.24 -3.20
CA SER A 28 5.69 -23.64 -2.14
C SER A 28 5.58 -22.14 -2.41
N GLU A 29 5.19 -21.30 -1.45
CA GLU A 29 5.19 -19.86 -1.71
C GLU A 29 6.61 -19.43 -2.04
N GLU A 30 6.88 -19.12 -3.31
CA GLU A 30 8.23 -18.71 -3.74
C GLU A 30 8.60 -17.46 -2.95
N THR A 31 9.76 -17.50 -2.30
CA THR A 31 10.27 -16.39 -1.51
C THR A 31 10.86 -15.33 -2.42
N LEU A 32 10.70 -14.07 -2.05
CA LEU A 32 11.24 -12.92 -2.75
C LEU A 32 12.76 -12.84 -2.57
N SER A 33 13.48 -12.57 -3.67
CA SER A 33 14.85 -12.07 -3.57
C SER A 33 14.86 -10.72 -2.85
N ASN A 34 16.02 -10.34 -2.29
CA ASN A 34 16.19 -9.05 -1.63
C ASN A 34 15.70 -7.86 -2.50
N SER A 35 16.04 -7.86 -3.79
CA SER A 35 15.61 -6.80 -4.71
C SER A 35 14.10 -6.78 -4.99
N GLU A 36 13.46 -7.95 -5.01
CA GLU A 36 12.01 -8.04 -5.20
C GLU A 36 11.25 -7.66 -3.94
N LEU A 37 11.79 -7.98 -2.77
CA LEU A 37 11.27 -7.56 -1.48
C LEU A 37 11.29 -6.03 -1.36
N ILE A 38 12.45 -5.41 -1.63
CA ILE A 38 12.59 -3.94 -1.60
C ILE A 38 11.63 -3.30 -2.61
N ALA A 39 11.59 -3.78 -3.85
CA ALA A 39 10.73 -3.19 -4.87
C ALA A 39 9.23 -3.26 -4.52
N GLN A 40 8.78 -4.37 -3.91
CA GLN A 40 7.38 -4.51 -3.49
C GLN A 40 7.07 -3.68 -2.24
N ALA A 41 7.97 -3.66 -1.25
CA ALA A 41 7.81 -2.81 -0.07
C ALA A 41 7.78 -1.32 -0.45
N ASP A 42 8.67 -0.88 -1.35
CA ASP A 42 8.70 0.50 -1.87
C ASP A 42 7.41 0.86 -2.61
N GLN A 43 6.85 -0.07 -3.38
CA GLN A 43 5.57 0.14 -4.06
C GLN A 43 4.42 0.28 -3.06
N ILE A 44 4.34 -0.60 -2.06
CA ILE A 44 3.33 -0.51 -0.99
C ILE A 44 3.46 0.85 -0.29
N CYS A 45 4.66 1.24 0.13
CA CYS A 45 4.88 2.55 0.76
C CYS A 45 4.48 3.72 -0.16
N THR A 46 4.74 3.62 -1.46
CA THR A 46 4.34 4.65 -2.43
C THR A 46 2.81 4.72 -2.53
N ASP A 47 2.13 3.59 -2.67
CA ASP A 47 0.67 3.53 -2.83
C ASP A 47 -0.05 4.08 -1.58
N TYR A 48 0.44 3.76 -0.38
CA TYR A 48 -0.12 4.27 0.87
C TYR A 48 0.22 5.74 1.12
N ASN A 49 1.38 6.22 0.67
CA ASN A 49 1.69 7.66 0.71
C ASN A 49 0.77 8.47 -0.21
N GLU A 50 0.44 7.96 -1.40
CA GLU A 50 -0.52 8.62 -2.30
C GLU A 50 -1.93 8.67 -1.70
N GLN A 51 -2.34 7.59 -1.02
CA GLN A 51 -3.60 7.56 -0.28
C GLN A 51 -3.60 8.54 0.89
N LEU A 52 -2.51 8.60 1.67
CA LEU A 52 -2.33 9.55 2.77
C LEU A 52 -2.41 11.00 2.29
N ASP A 53 -1.74 11.33 1.19
CA ASP A 53 -1.79 12.67 0.59
C ASP A 53 -3.22 13.03 0.20
N THR A 54 -3.94 12.10 -0.43
CA THR A 54 -5.35 12.29 -0.81
C THR A 54 -6.23 12.50 0.44
N MET A 55 -6.06 11.68 1.47
CA MET A 55 -6.82 11.79 2.72
C MET A 55 -6.55 13.12 3.43
N ASN A 56 -5.29 13.57 3.47
CA ASN A 56 -4.92 14.85 4.07
C ASN A 56 -5.48 16.05 3.28
N GLU A 57 -5.55 15.97 1.94
CA GLU A 57 -6.17 17.00 1.10
C GLU A 57 -7.70 17.06 1.30
N GLU A 58 -8.34 15.91 1.55
CA GLU A 58 -9.79 15.80 1.77
C GLU A 58 -10.19 16.02 3.24
N ALA A 59 -9.23 15.92 4.17
CA ALA A 59 -9.45 16.16 5.58
C ALA A 59 -9.93 17.59 5.81
N ALA A 60 -11.02 17.74 6.57
CA ALA A 60 -11.52 19.05 7.00
C ALA A 60 -10.72 19.60 8.21
N LEU A 61 -9.41 19.37 8.23
CA LEU A 61 -8.51 19.83 9.28
C LEU A 61 -7.70 21.05 8.82
N ASP A 62 -7.55 22.03 9.71
CA ASP A 62 -6.71 23.20 9.51
C ASP A 62 -6.02 23.66 10.81
N GLU A 63 -5.30 24.78 10.75
CA GLU A 63 -4.57 25.34 11.90
C GLU A 63 -5.45 25.71 13.12
N ASN A 64 -6.78 25.79 12.93
CA ASN A 64 -7.76 26.06 13.98
C ASN A 64 -8.48 24.80 14.47
N SER A 65 -8.21 23.63 13.88
CA SER A 65 -8.78 22.37 14.34
C SER A 65 -8.38 22.11 15.79
N SER A 66 -9.36 21.67 16.56
CA SER A 66 -9.14 21.26 17.94
C SER A 66 -8.31 19.99 17.99
N ARG A 67 -7.59 19.80 19.11
CA ARG A 67 -6.87 18.56 19.40
C ARG A 67 -7.75 17.33 19.24
N GLN A 68 -9.01 17.41 19.66
CA GLN A 68 -9.96 16.30 19.55
C GLN A 68 -10.31 15.98 18.08
N GLU A 69 -10.47 16.98 17.22
CA GLU A 69 -10.73 16.77 15.79
C GLU A 69 -9.53 16.07 15.11
N ILE A 70 -8.32 16.49 15.45
CA ILE A 70 -7.09 15.86 14.96
C ILE A 70 -6.97 14.43 15.48
N ALA A 71 -7.21 14.19 16.78
CA ALA A 71 -7.15 12.87 17.38
C ALA A 71 -8.19 11.92 16.77
N THR A 72 -9.39 12.41 16.47
CA THR A 72 -10.43 11.63 15.77
C THR A 72 -10.01 11.28 14.35
N TYR A 73 -9.40 12.20 13.60
CA TYR A 73 -8.86 11.90 12.27
C TYR A 73 -7.73 10.85 12.34
N ILE A 74 -6.84 10.96 13.33
CA ILE A 74 -5.79 9.97 13.54
C ILE A 74 -6.41 8.59 13.81
N SER A 75 -7.37 8.49 14.74
CA SER A 75 -7.96 7.20 15.12
C SER A 75 -8.84 6.59 14.06
N ASP A 76 -9.66 7.40 13.39
CA ASP A 76 -10.73 6.91 12.52
C ASP A 76 -10.26 6.73 11.07
N ASP A 77 -9.23 7.47 10.66
CA ASP A 77 -8.75 7.50 9.27
C ASP A 77 -7.28 7.04 9.14
N LEU A 78 -6.34 7.66 9.87
CA LEU A 78 -4.91 7.36 9.70
C LEU A 78 -4.50 5.99 10.24
N VAL A 79 -4.93 5.63 11.45
CA VAL A 79 -4.59 4.33 12.06
C VAL A 79 -5.06 3.17 11.18
N PRO A 80 -6.31 3.14 10.67
CA PRO A 80 -6.74 2.12 9.72
C PRO A 80 -5.89 2.07 8.44
N LEU A 81 -5.53 3.22 7.86
CA LEU A 81 -4.68 3.27 6.67
C LEU A 81 -3.32 2.60 6.92
N TYR A 82 -2.66 2.94 8.03
CA TYR A 82 -1.37 2.33 8.38
C TYR A 82 -1.49 0.86 8.78
N GLN A 83 -2.62 0.44 9.36
CA GLN A 83 -2.85 -0.98 9.66
C GLN A 83 -2.93 -1.80 8.37
N GLU A 84 -3.65 -1.30 7.36
CA GLU A 84 -3.73 -1.94 6.05
C GLU A 84 -2.34 -1.99 5.38
N GLN A 85 -1.53 -0.93 5.50
CA GLN A 85 -0.15 -0.91 5.01
C GLN A 85 0.71 -1.99 5.69
N VAL A 86 0.65 -2.09 7.02
CA VAL A 86 1.39 -3.09 7.80
C VAL A 86 0.97 -4.51 7.42
N ASP A 87 -0.33 -4.74 7.22
CA ASP A 87 -0.87 -6.03 6.80
C ASP A 87 -0.36 -6.43 5.39
N GLU A 88 -0.30 -5.48 4.45
CA GLU A 88 0.27 -5.72 3.12
C GLU A 88 1.78 -5.98 3.17
N LEU A 89 2.53 -5.23 3.98
CA LEU A 89 3.96 -5.49 4.20
C LEU A 89 4.17 -6.88 4.81
N ARG A 90 3.37 -7.28 5.81
CA ARG A 90 3.42 -8.63 6.40
C ARG A 90 3.13 -9.74 5.41
N SER A 91 2.39 -9.45 4.34
CA SER A 91 2.08 -10.43 3.30
C SER A 91 3.26 -10.69 2.36
N LEU A 92 4.29 -9.85 2.37
CA LEU A 92 5.51 -10.10 1.60
C LEU A 92 6.25 -11.32 2.17
N ASN A 93 6.74 -12.18 1.28
CA ASN A 93 7.38 -13.44 1.63
C ASN A 93 8.90 -13.34 1.40
N PRO A 94 9.69 -12.75 2.32
CA PRO A 94 11.14 -12.62 2.17
C PRO A 94 11.84 -13.99 2.12
N ASN A 95 13.00 -14.06 1.47
CA ASN A 95 13.87 -15.23 1.57
C ASN A 95 14.43 -15.41 2.99
N GLU A 96 14.94 -16.61 3.30
CA GLU A 96 15.43 -16.95 4.65
C GLU A 96 16.53 -16.01 5.18
N GLU A 97 17.37 -15.43 4.30
CA GLU A 97 18.46 -14.54 4.71
C GLU A 97 17.93 -13.17 5.19
N ASP A 98 16.86 -12.69 4.56
CA ASP A 98 16.26 -11.38 4.84
C ASP A 98 15.10 -11.45 5.86
N ALA A 99 14.44 -12.60 6.01
CA ALA A 99 13.18 -12.74 6.74
C ALA A 99 13.23 -12.21 8.18
N ALA A 100 14.29 -12.49 8.93
CA ALA A 100 14.40 -12.04 10.30
C ALA A 100 14.50 -10.51 10.41
N ALA A 101 15.30 -9.88 9.56
CA ALA A 101 15.48 -8.43 9.57
C ALA A 101 14.23 -7.71 9.04
N TYR A 102 13.60 -8.26 8.00
CA TYR A 102 12.38 -7.71 7.44
C TYR A 102 11.22 -7.76 8.44
N ASN A 103 10.99 -8.93 9.07
CA ASN A 103 9.91 -9.08 10.04
C ASN A 103 10.11 -8.19 11.27
N ASP A 104 11.35 -7.99 11.73
CA ASP A 104 11.65 -7.06 12.84
C ASP A 104 11.28 -5.60 12.50
N ILE A 105 11.47 -5.18 11.25
CA ILE A 105 11.04 -3.85 10.76
C ILE A 105 9.52 -3.75 10.78
N VAL A 106 8.81 -4.74 10.24
CA VAL A 106 7.34 -4.71 10.16
C VAL A 106 6.70 -4.83 11.55
N ASP A 107 7.28 -5.63 12.45
CA ASP A 107 6.84 -5.73 13.85
C ASP A 107 7.10 -4.42 14.62
N THR A 108 8.18 -3.71 14.31
CA THR A 108 8.43 -2.38 14.89
C THR A 108 7.38 -1.38 14.42
N LEU A 109 7.04 -1.37 13.12
CA LEU A 109 5.98 -0.51 12.58
C LEU A 109 4.63 -0.82 13.23
N GLU A 110 4.26 -2.10 13.36
CA GLU A 110 3.03 -2.50 14.05
C GLU A 110 3.01 -2.04 15.51
N SER A 111 4.14 -2.18 16.22
CA SER A 111 4.23 -1.75 17.62
C SER A 111 4.11 -0.24 17.77
N GLU A 112 4.68 0.54 16.86
CA GLU A 112 4.55 2.01 16.87
C GLU A 112 3.13 2.44 16.53
N LEU A 113 2.50 1.78 15.55
CA LEU A 113 1.10 2.00 15.20
C LEU A 113 0.17 1.70 16.39
N GLN A 114 0.41 0.61 17.12
CA GLN A 114 -0.39 0.26 18.31
C GLN A 114 -0.32 1.34 19.40
N VAL A 115 0.83 2.00 19.56
CA VAL A 115 0.96 3.12 20.52
C VAL A 115 0.07 4.30 20.10
N VAL A 116 -0.01 4.59 18.80
CA VAL A 116 -0.89 5.64 18.26
C VAL A 116 -2.36 5.23 18.33
N GLU A 117 -2.68 3.96 18.09
CA GLU A 117 -4.05 3.45 18.26
C GLU A 117 -4.53 3.56 19.72
N ASP A 118 -3.67 3.20 20.68
CA ASP A 118 -3.98 3.24 22.11
C ASP A 118 -4.10 4.67 22.64
N ASP A 119 -3.32 5.61 22.09
CA ASP A 119 -3.34 7.03 22.45
C ASP A 119 -3.13 7.95 21.22
N PRO A 120 -4.18 8.23 20.43
CA PRO A 120 -4.09 9.07 19.25
C PRO A 120 -3.62 10.50 19.52
N GLU A 121 -3.80 11.00 20.75
CA GLU A 121 -3.29 12.32 21.14
C GLU A 121 -1.78 12.34 21.32
N ALA A 122 -1.14 11.20 21.63
CA ALA A 122 0.32 11.12 21.75
C ALA A 122 1.03 11.45 20.44
N ALA A 123 0.41 11.14 19.30
CA ALA A 123 0.93 11.50 17.97
C ALA A 123 0.89 13.01 17.68
N ILE A 124 0.05 13.77 18.39
CA ILE A 124 -0.04 15.24 18.23
C ILE A 124 1.08 15.94 19.00
N ASP A 125 1.51 15.36 20.12
CA ASP A 125 2.55 15.90 21.01
C ASP A 125 3.96 15.39 20.67
N ALA A 126 4.08 14.47 19.70
CA ALA A 126 5.36 14.02 19.19
C ALA A 126 6.07 15.17 18.46
N GLU A 127 6.83 15.97 19.21
CA GLU A 127 7.80 16.90 18.64
C GLU A 127 8.81 16.08 17.81
N ASP A 128 8.91 16.39 16.51
CA ASP A 128 9.94 15.89 15.58
C ASP A 128 11.33 15.97 16.26
N PRO A 129 12.06 14.84 16.46
CA PRO A 129 13.39 14.87 17.09
C PRO A 129 14.46 15.62 16.29
#